data_AF-A0A1V6X8V1-F1
#
_entry.id   AF-A0A1V6X8V1-F1
#
_cell.length_a   1.000
_cell.length_b   1.000
_cell.length_c   1.000
_cell.angle_alpha   90.00
_cell.angle_beta   90.00
_cell.angle_gamma   90.00
#
_symmetry.space_group_name_H-M   'P 1'
#
loop_
_entity.id
_entity.type
_entity.pdbx_description
1 polymer ?
#
loop_
_entity_poly.entity_id
_entity_poly.type
_entity_poly.pdbx_seq_one_letter_code
_entity_poly.pdbx_strand_id
1 'polypeptide(L)'
;MSNMDFAVLAELMRTILASAMFFFELDETLIQGNASFRCRGSVLCSRPNPAEILQRVLVEFPGARFKSGQDLDLGSIDLVDICQSCGYFRKRVDFRVTSLDEMVSIEIANDTCRERIGGFPKSAQEFLDEQKAYAQFGRADHQNQEWPLQRSCYCYRGSKRLVHFLEPALGQKRRRL
;
A
#
# COMPACT_ATOMS: atom_id res chain seq x y z
N MET A 1 -20.54 38.75 -13.13
CA MET A 1 -20.57 37.31 -13.46
C MET A 1 -19.42 36.67 -12.72
N SER A 2 -19.72 35.87 -11.71
CA SER A 2 -18.76 35.33 -10.75
C SER A 2 -17.80 34.36 -11.41
N ASN A 3 -16.51 34.64 -11.26
CA ASN A 3 -15.37 33.82 -11.63
C ASN A 3 -15.35 32.56 -10.72
N MET A 4 -16.18 31.55 -11.03
CA MET A 4 -16.18 30.22 -10.40
C MET A 4 -15.35 29.26 -11.26
N ASP A 5 -14.13 29.65 -11.59
CA ASP A 5 -13.37 28.99 -12.65
C ASP A 5 -12.27 28.08 -12.08
N PHE A 6 -12.43 26.77 -12.32
CA PHE A 6 -11.44 25.67 -12.31
C PHE A 6 -10.71 25.25 -11.02
N ALA A 7 -10.64 26.05 -9.95
CA ALA A 7 -9.93 25.65 -8.73
C ALA A 7 -10.53 24.41 -8.04
N VAL A 8 -11.87 24.29 -8.06
CA VAL A 8 -12.62 23.17 -7.48
C VAL A 8 -12.28 21.84 -8.16
N LEU A 9 -11.96 21.85 -9.46
CA LEU A 9 -11.61 20.62 -10.18
C LEU A 9 -10.22 20.14 -9.79
N ALA A 10 -9.24 21.03 -9.66
CA ALA A 10 -7.86 20.64 -9.34
C ALA A 10 -7.74 20.07 -7.93
N GLU A 11 -8.42 20.66 -6.94
CA GLU A 11 -8.48 20.12 -5.58
C GLU A 11 -9.17 18.76 -5.55
N LEU A 12 -10.35 18.64 -6.17
CA LEU A 12 -11.05 17.36 -6.28
C LEU A 12 -10.20 16.28 -6.95
N MET A 13 -9.50 16.63 -8.04
CA MET A 13 -8.60 15.70 -8.73
C MET A 13 -7.45 15.24 -7.82
N ARG A 14 -6.81 16.16 -7.10
CA ARG A 14 -5.75 15.85 -6.14
C ARG A 14 -6.26 14.93 -5.03
N THR A 15 -7.41 15.24 -4.43
CA THR A 15 -8.02 14.40 -3.40
C THR A 15 -8.34 13.00 -3.94
N ILE A 16 -8.93 12.88 -5.14
CA ILE A 16 -9.23 11.58 -5.75
C ILE A 16 -7.94 10.79 -6.01
N LEU A 17 -6.93 11.42 -6.60
CA LEU A 17 -5.65 10.77 -6.89
C LEU A 17 -4.99 10.25 -5.62
N ALA A 18 -4.94 11.04 -4.54
CA ALA A 18 -4.35 10.61 -3.28
C ALA A 18 -5.21 9.57 -2.56
N SER A 19 -6.48 9.90 -2.27
CA SER A 19 -7.33 9.12 -1.36
C SER A 19 -7.89 7.83 -1.95
N ALA A 20 -8.15 7.79 -3.27
CA ALA A 20 -8.75 6.62 -3.90
C ALA A 20 -7.74 5.70 -4.59
N MET A 21 -6.55 6.22 -4.95
CA MET A 21 -5.56 5.45 -5.70
C MET A 21 -4.43 4.91 -4.84
N PHE A 22 -4.13 5.52 -3.69
CA PHE A 22 -3.04 5.10 -2.82
C PHE A 22 -3.54 4.72 -1.43
N PHE A 23 -2.89 3.70 -0.86
CA PHE A 23 -3.13 3.24 0.49
C PHE A 23 -1.82 2.71 1.08
N PHE A 24 -1.77 2.61 2.40
CA PHE A 24 -0.60 2.12 3.12
C PHE A 24 -0.89 0.78 3.82
N GLU A 25 0.11 -0.08 3.84
CA GLU A 25 0.13 -1.31 4.63
C GLU A 25 1.48 -1.51 5.33
N LEU A 26 1.49 -2.30 6.40
CA LEU A 26 2.71 -2.65 7.11
C LEU A 26 3.40 -3.81 6.37
N ASP A 27 4.71 -3.69 6.22
CA ASP A 27 5.57 -4.70 5.60
C ASP A 27 6.23 -5.60 6.64
N GLU A 28 6.27 -5.16 7.90
CA GLU A 28 6.88 -5.86 9.03
C GLU A 28 6.03 -5.66 10.31
N THR A 29 6.19 -6.54 11.30
CA THR A 29 5.67 -6.30 12.64
C THR A 29 6.28 -5.04 13.24
N LEU A 30 5.52 -4.31 14.05
CA LEU A 30 6.04 -3.14 14.74
C LEU A 30 7.24 -3.54 15.62
N ILE A 31 8.38 -2.87 15.39
CA ILE A 31 9.57 -3.09 16.21
C ILE A 31 9.55 -2.06 17.33
N GLN A 32 9.40 -2.52 18.56
CA GLN A 32 9.50 -1.66 19.74
C GLN A 32 10.96 -1.22 19.94
N GLY A 33 11.21 0.08 19.83
CA GLY A 33 12.43 0.72 20.30
C GLY A 33 12.27 1.26 21.71
N ASN A 34 13.30 1.95 22.22
CA ASN A 34 13.33 2.42 23.62
C ASN A 34 12.15 3.33 24.01
N ALA A 35 11.61 4.12 23.09
CA ALA A 35 10.51 5.08 23.36
C ALA A 35 9.57 5.29 22.15
N SER A 36 9.63 4.41 21.15
CA SER A 36 8.81 4.52 19.93
C SER A 36 8.69 3.16 19.25
N PHE A 37 7.66 2.99 18.45
CA PHE A 37 7.46 1.87 17.56
C PHE A 37 7.89 2.28 16.15
N ARG A 38 8.71 1.46 15.51
CA ARG A 38 9.08 1.65 14.11
C ARG A 38 8.02 1.00 13.21
N CYS A 39 7.42 1.82 12.36
CA CYS A 39 6.44 1.42 11.36
C CYS A 39 7.16 1.34 10.00
N ARG A 40 7.43 0.11 9.55
CA ARG A 40 7.90 -0.15 8.19
C ARG A 40 6.77 -0.67 7.35
N GLY A 41 6.58 -0.05 6.21
CA GLY A 41 5.50 -0.42 5.32
C GLY A 41 5.69 0.08 3.92
N SER A 42 4.63 -0.06 3.14
CA SER A 42 4.61 0.35 1.76
C SER A 42 3.36 1.14 1.43
N VAL A 43 3.55 2.23 0.69
CA VAL A 43 2.46 2.85 -0.05
C VAL A 43 2.29 2.11 -1.37
N LEU A 44 1.07 1.67 -1.62
CA LEU A 44 0.66 0.84 -2.76
C LEU A 44 -0.35 1.60 -3.62
N CYS A 45 -0.51 1.16 -4.87
CA CYS A 45 -1.54 1.67 -5.76
C CYS A 45 -2.68 0.65 -5.92
N SER A 46 -3.93 1.10 -5.74
CA SER A 46 -5.13 0.25 -5.74
C SER A 46 -5.65 -0.10 -7.14
N ARG A 47 -5.12 0.52 -8.20
CA ARG A 47 -5.65 0.44 -9.56
C ARG A 47 -4.72 -0.31 -10.51
N PRO A 48 -5.27 -0.97 -11.55
CA PRO A 48 -4.47 -1.37 -12.70
C PRO A 48 -3.93 -0.10 -13.39
N ASN A 49 -2.68 -0.14 -13.88
CA ASN A 49 -1.96 0.97 -14.52
C ASN A 49 -1.43 2.09 -13.59
N PRO A 50 -0.59 1.78 -12.59
CA PRO A 50 -0.03 2.81 -11.72
C PRO A 50 0.85 3.83 -12.45
N ALA A 51 1.43 3.49 -13.61
CA ALA A 51 2.25 4.44 -14.36
C ALA A 51 1.46 5.67 -14.82
N GLU A 52 0.25 5.49 -15.35
CA GLU A 52 -0.62 6.60 -15.78
C GLU A 52 -1.09 7.43 -14.57
N ILE A 53 -1.39 6.76 -13.46
CA ILE A 53 -1.78 7.42 -12.21
C ILE A 53 -0.64 8.26 -11.67
N LEU A 54 0.58 7.71 -11.61
CA LEU A 54 1.76 8.44 -11.16
C LEU A 54 2.07 9.62 -12.07
N GLN A 55 1.97 9.47 -13.39
CA GLN A 55 2.11 10.60 -14.32
C GLN A 55 1.11 11.71 -14.00
N ARG A 56 -0.16 11.36 -13.72
CA ARG A 56 -1.15 12.38 -13.34
C ARG A 56 -0.85 13.00 -11.98
N VAL A 57 -0.40 12.20 -11.00
CA VAL A 57 0.05 12.72 -9.70
C VAL A 57 1.17 13.74 -9.88
N LEU A 58 2.17 13.46 -10.73
CA LEU A 58 3.29 14.37 -10.97
C LEU A 58 2.88 15.68 -11.67
N VAL A 59 1.79 15.66 -12.44
CA VAL A 59 1.21 16.88 -13.03
C VAL A 59 0.46 17.69 -11.98
N GLU A 60 -0.37 17.05 -11.15
CA GLU A 60 -1.19 17.73 -10.14
C GLU A 60 -0.40 18.13 -8.88
N PHE A 61 0.69 17.42 -8.61
CA PHE A 61 1.65 17.64 -7.54
C PHE A 61 3.07 17.66 -8.14
N PRO A 62 3.51 18.77 -8.75
CA PRO A 62 4.88 18.87 -9.23
C PRO A 62 5.86 18.64 -8.07
N GLY A 63 6.81 17.71 -8.25
CA GLY A 63 7.75 17.34 -7.20
C GLY A 63 7.15 16.52 -6.05
N ALA A 64 6.04 15.82 -6.28
CA ALA A 64 5.30 15.06 -5.27
C ALA A 64 6.19 14.17 -4.40
N ARG A 65 5.96 14.22 -3.10
CA ARG A 65 6.59 13.34 -2.10
C ARG A 65 5.53 12.77 -1.18
N PHE A 66 5.80 11.58 -0.66
CA PHE A 66 5.07 11.11 0.50
C PHE A 66 5.61 11.79 1.75
N LYS A 67 4.71 12.32 2.58
CA LYS A 67 5.05 12.92 3.88
C LYS A 67 4.18 12.34 4.98
N SER A 68 4.65 12.42 6.22
CA SER A 68 3.87 12.09 7.41
C SER A 68 3.99 13.13 8.50
N GLY A 69 2.93 13.31 9.30
CA GLY A 69 2.93 14.15 10.49
C GLY A 69 3.47 15.57 10.24
N GLN A 70 4.44 15.99 11.06
CA GLN A 70 5.14 17.29 10.99
C GLN A 70 6.11 17.39 9.79
N ASP A 71 5.62 17.13 8.58
CA ASP A 71 6.40 17.17 7.33
C ASP A 71 7.60 16.20 7.27
N LEU A 72 7.55 15.08 7.98
CA LEU A 72 8.54 14.01 7.85
C LEU A 72 8.51 13.48 6.42
N ASP A 73 9.62 13.59 5.70
CA ASP A 73 9.76 13.11 4.33
C ASP A 73 9.88 11.58 4.30
N LEU A 74 8.95 10.92 3.61
CA LEU A 74 8.93 9.48 3.41
C LEU A 74 9.46 9.09 2.02
N GLY A 75 9.83 10.06 1.19
CA GLY A 75 10.47 9.87 -0.11
C GLY A 75 9.65 10.42 -1.29
N SER A 76 10.33 10.62 -2.41
CA SER A 76 9.71 11.07 -3.66
C SER A 76 8.75 10.04 -4.25
N ILE A 77 7.74 10.52 -4.97
CA ILE A 77 6.90 9.67 -5.82
C ILE A 77 7.55 9.64 -7.21
N ASP A 78 7.96 8.47 -7.66
CA ASP A 78 8.65 8.33 -8.95
C ASP A 78 8.25 7.02 -9.65
N LEU A 79 8.35 7.00 -10.97
CA LEU A 79 8.11 5.82 -11.81
C LEU A 79 9.12 4.71 -11.54
N VAL A 80 10.28 5.02 -10.93
CA VAL A 80 11.27 3.99 -10.54
C VAL A 80 10.70 3.00 -9.52
N ASP A 81 9.68 3.40 -8.77
CA ASP A 81 9.01 2.58 -7.76
C ASP A 81 8.00 1.58 -8.40
N ILE A 82 7.93 1.50 -9.74
CA ILE A 82 7.13 0.54 -10.51
C ILE A 82 8.01 -0.63 -11.01
N CYS A 83 7.65 -1.90 -10.73
CA CYS A 83 8.35 -3.06 -11.34
C CYS A 83 8.21 -2.94 -12.86
N GLN A 84 9.31 -2.72 -13.57
CA GLN A 84 9.31 -2.61 -15.04
C GLN A 84 8.78 -3.86 -15.75
N SER A 85 8.79 -5.03 -15.07
CA SER A 85 8.31 -6.28 -15.67
C SER A 85 6.82 -6.56 -15.45
N CYS A 86 6.21 -6.14 -14.34
CA CYS A 86 4.79 -6.44 -14.06
C CYS A 86 3.91 -5.21 -13.76
N GLY A 87 4.49 -4.01 -13.74
CA GLY A 87 3.76 -2.79 -13.44
C GLY A 87 3.37 -2.63 -11.97
N TYR A 88 3.79 -3.48 -11.04
CA TYR A 88 3.47 -3.35 -9.62
C TYR A 88 4.19 -2.13 -9.01
N PHE A 89 3.43 -1.14 -8.56
CA PHE A 89 3.94 0.01 -7.81
C PHE A 89 4.08 -0.29 -6.33
N ARG A 90 5.22 0.10 -5.75
CA ARG A 90 5.46 0.00 -4.31
C ARG A 90 6.49 1.05 -3.87
N LYS A 91 6.07 2.00 -3.03
CA LYS A 91 6.99 2.85 -2.29
C LYS A 91 7.17 2.32 -0.88
N ARG A 92 8.38 1.88 -0.51
CA ARG A 92 8.68 1.58 0.89
C ARG A 92 8.86 2.86 1.68
N VAL A 93 8.24 2.91 2.85
CA VAL A 93 8.31 4.05 3.78
C VAL A 93 8.61 3.55 5.19
N ASP A 94 9.24 4.40 5.99
CA ASP A 94 9.68 4.09 7.35
C ASP A 94 9.48 5.31 8.22
N PHE A 95 8.66 5.17 9.28
CA PHE A 95 8.40 6.22 10.24
C PHE A 95 8.28 5.65 11.65
N ARG A 96 8.20 6.52 12.65
CA ARG A 96 8.07 6.14 14.06
C ARG A 96 6.85 6.78 14.69
N VAL A 97 6.24 6.05 15.61
CA VAL A 97 5.18 6.54 16.49
C VAL A 97 5.60 6.33 17.94
N THR A 98 5.19 7.22 18.83
CA THR A 98 5.50 7.20 20.26
C THR A 98 4.61 6.22 21.03
N SER A 99 3.38 5.99 20.56
CA SER A 99 2.45 4.99 21.09
C SER A 99 1.71 4.26 19.97
N LEU A 100 1.08 3.12 20.29
CA LEU A 100 0.28 2.38 19.31
C LEU A 100 -1.00 3.13 18.90
N ASP A 101 -1.51 3.99 19.78
CA ASP A 101 -2.70 4.81 19.58
C ASP A 101 -2.41 6.18 18.93
N GLU A 102 -1.13 6.51 18.69
CA GLU A 102 -0.77 7.75 18.01
C GLU A 102 -1.34 7.78 16.59
N MET A 103 -2.18 8.76 16.32
CA MET A 103 -2.77 8.96 14.98
C MET A 103 -1.72 9.53 14.03
N VAL A 104 -1.40 8.78 12.98
CA VAL A 104 -0.56 9.25 11.89
C VAL A 104 -1.39 9.54 10.64
N SER A 105 -0.82 10.33 9.74
CA SER A 105 -1.31 10.53 8.37
C SER A 105 -0.16 10.33 7.40
N ILE A 106 -0.43 9.73 6.25
CA ILE A 106 0.46 9.77 5.09
C ILE A 106 -0.22 10.61 4.02
N GLU A 107 0.53 11.54 3.47
CA GLU A 107 0.05 12.52 2.51
C GLU A 107 0.91 12.49 1.25
N ILE A 108 0.31 12.77 0.10
CA ILE A 108 1.02 13.24 -1.08
C ILE A 108 1.11 14.75 -0.95
N ALA A 109 2.33 15.28 -0.96
CA ALA A 109 2.55 16.71 -0.79
C ALA A 109 3.66 17.22 -1.72
N ASN A 110 3.53 18.49 -2.07
CA ASN A 110 4.62 19.31 -2.59
C ASN A 110 4.71 20.61 -1.77
N ASP A 111 5.31 21.67 -2.33
CA ASP A 111 5.48 22.94 -1.63
C ASP A 111 4.18 23.74 -1.46
N THR A 112 3.13 23.44 -2.23
CA THR A 112 1.92 24.26 -2.31
C THR A 112 0.64 23.53 -1.92
N CYS A 113 0.59 22.21 -2.07
CA CYS A 113 -0.59 21.40 -1.77
C CYS A 113 -0.23 20.08 -1.07
N ARG A 114 -1.21 19.55 -0.32
CA ARG A 114 -1.11 18.28 0.39
C ARG A 114 -2.46 17.59 0.39
N GLU A 115 -2.46 16.29 0.17
CA GLU A 115 -3.67 15.45 0.23
C GLU A 115 -3.36 14.14 0.92
N ARG A 116 -4.24 13.73 1.83
CA ARG A 116 -4.12 12.43 2.52
C ARG A 116 -4.38 11.29 1.57
N ILE A 117 -3.56 10.24 1.66
CA ILE A 117 -3.85 8.98 0.97
C ILE A 117 -5.00 8.23 1.67
N GLY A 118 -5.54 7.22 1.00
CA GLY A 118 -6.68 6.45 1.51
C GLY A 118 -6.38 5.77 2.84
N GLY A 119 -7.38 5.75 3.72
CA GLY A 119 -7.32 5.04 5.00
C GLY A 119 -6.66 5.81 6.15
N PHE A 120 -6.43 7.13 6.01
CA PHE A 120 -5.88 8.01 7.04
C PHE A 120 -6.87 9.10 7.51
N PRO A 121 -6.73 9.63 8.74
CA PRO A 121 -5.70 9.33 9.74
C PRO A 121 -5.92 7.96 10.36
N LYS A 122 -4.84 7.32 10.82
CA LYS A 122 -4.88 5.97 11.39
C LYS A 122 -3.75 5.74 12.38
N SER A 123 -4.03 5.01 13.44
CA SER A 123 -3.06 4.59 14.45
C SER A 123 -2.31 3.32 14.06
N ALA A 124 -1.20 3.03 14.74
CA ALA A 124 -0.46 1.79 14.52
C ALA A 124 -1.27 0.55 14.94
N GLN A 125 -2.08 0.69 15.99
CA GLN A 125 -3.01 -0.37 16.42
C GLN A 125 -4.07 -0.67 15.36
N GLU A 126 -4.68 0.35 14.75
CA GLU A 126 -5.67 0.16 13.69
C GLU A 126 -5.07 -0.54 12.45
N PHE A 127 -3.82 -0.25 12.07
CA PHE A 127 -3.16 -1.00 11.00
C PHE A 127 -3.02 -2.49 11.32
N LEU A 128 -2.63 -2.81 12.56
CA LEU A 128 -2.51 -4.20 13.02
C LEU A 128 -3.85 -4.91 12.99
N ASP A 129 -4.91 -4.24 13.43
CA ASP A 129 -6.26 -4.81 13.50
C ASP A 129 -6.85 -5.06 12.12
N GLU A 130 -6.79 -4.07 11.21
CA GLU A 130 -7.30 -4.19 9.84
C GLU A 130 -6.54 -5.23 9.02
N GLN A 131 -5.22 -5.29 9.19
CA GLN A 131 -4.39 -6.30 8.53
C GLN A 131 -4.42 -7.65 9.26
N LYS A 132 -5.21 -7.76 10.33
CA LYS A 132 -5.42 -8.97 11.12
C LYS A 132 -4.12 -9.59 11.61
N ALA A 133 -3.19 -8.76 12.08
CA ALA A 133 -1.85 -9.15 12.49
C ALA A 133 -1.82 -10.26 13.54
N TYR A 134 -2.78 -10.24 14.47
CA TYR A 134 -2.89 -11.18 15.58
C TYR A 134 -3.91 -12.30 15.36
N ALA A 135 -4.54 -12.36 14.18
CA ALA A 135 -5.58 -13.36 13.92
C ALA A 135 -4.97 -14.74 13.67
N GLN A 136 -5.42 -15.73 14.44
CA GLN A 136 -5.01 -17.13 14.28
C GLN A 136 -5.66 -17.80 13.05
N PHE A 137 -6.76 -17.24 12.54
CA PHE A 137 -7.50 -17.72 11.36
C PHE A 137 -8.23 -16.55 10.67
N GLY A 138 -8.67 -16.75 9.43
CA GLY A 138 -9.53 -15.78 8.72
C GLY A 138 -8.81 -14.61 8.05
N ARG A 139 -7.50 -14.70 7.84
CA ARG A 139 -6.74 -13.81 6.96
C ARG A 139 -6.98 -14.15 5.49
N ALA A 140 -7.00 -13.12 4.64
CA ALA A 140 -7.27 -13.25 3.20
C ALA A 140 -6.19 -14.04 2.44
N ASP A 141 -4.98 -14.12 2.99
CA ASP A 141 -3.88 -14.90 2.43
C ASP A 141 -3.87 -16.36 2.83
N HIS A 142 -4.78 -16.79 3.72
CA HIS A 142 -4.84 -18.14 4.27
C HIS A 142 -3.49 -18.64 4.85
N GLN A 143 -2.60 -17.71 5.23
CA GLN A 143 -1.33 -18.02 5.86
C GLN A 143 -1.57 -18.27 7.35
N ASN A 144 -1.22 -19.46 7.83
CA ASN A 144 -1.50 -19.84 9.21
C ASN A 144 -0.52 -19.23 10.23
N GLN A 145 0.65 -18.72 9.81
CA GLN A 145 1.71 -18.34 10.77
C GLN A 145 2.55 -17.10 10.43
N GLU A 146 2.57 -16.59 9.19
CA GLU A 146 3.47 -15.49 8.82
C GLU A 146 2.67 -14.24 8.48
N TRP A 147 2.58 -13.30 9.44
CA TRP A 147 2.15 -11.92 9.20
C TRP A 147 3.34 -10.98 9.48
N PRO A 148 3.51 -9.90 8.70
CA PRO A 148 2.78 -9.57 7.48
C PRO A 148 3.24 -10.39 6.27
N LEU A 149 2.45 -10.37 5.21
CA LEU A 149 2.83 -10.99 3.94
C LEU A 149 4.10 -10.35 3.41
N GLN A 150 5.06 -11.19 2.99
CA GLN A 150 6.17 -10.68 2.20
C GLN A 150 5.63 -10.16 0.85
N ARG A 151 5.41 -8.86 0.76
CA ARG A 151 4.98 -8.20 -0.47
C ARG A 151 6.09 -8.37 -1.51
N SER A 152 5.75 -9.05 -2.61
CA SER A 152 6.61 -9.22 -3.77
C SER A 152 5.85 -8.77 -5.01
N CYS A 153 6.58 -8.24 -5.98
CA CYS A 153 5.98 -7.94 -7.29
C CYS A 153 5.50 -9.24 -7.93
N TYR A 154 4.49 -9.15 -8.81
CA TYR A 154 3.97 -10.28 -9.59
C TYR A 154 4.93 -10.76 -10.70
N CYS A 155 6.13 -10.16 -10.75
CA CYS A 155 7.22 -10.53 -11.64
C CYS A 155 7.53 -12.02 -11.36
N TYR A 156 7.34 -12.89 -12.36
CA TYR A 156 7.40 -14.35 -12.21
C TYR A 156 8.74 -14.77 -11.59
N ARG A 157 8.75 -15.03 -10.27
CA ARG A 157 9.87 -15.70 -9.62
C ARG A 157 9.74 -17.18 -9.96
N GLY A 158 10.54 -17.63 -10.91
CA GLY A 158 10.48 -18.97 -11.47
C GLY A 158 10.27 -20.07 -10.43
N SER A 159 9.10 -20.68 -10.48
CA SER A 159 8.81 -22.09 -10.20
C SER A 159 7.30 -22.28 -10.35
N LYS A 160 6.81 -22.35 -11.60
CA LYS A 160 5.64 -23.21 -11.82
C LYS A 160 6.07 -24.54 -11.24
N ARG A 161 5.45 -25.00 -10.14
CA ARG A 161 5.52 -26.43 -9.84
C ARG A 161 5.05 -27.09 -11.13
N LEU A 162 5.94 -27.80 -11.79
CA LEU A 162 5.58 -28.67 -12.88
C LEU A 162 4.80 -29.80 -12.21
N VAL A 163 3.53 -29.54 -11.90
CA VAL A 163 2.63 -30.54 -11.37
C VAL A 163 2.34 -31.44 -12.56
N HIS A 164 3.15 -32.48 -12.70
CA HIS A 164 2.80 -33.60 -13.54
C HIS A 164 1.61 -34.28 -12.87
N PHE A 165 0.41 -33.82 -13.19
CA PHE A 165 -0.81 -34.51 -12.79
C PHE A 165 -0.85 -35.81 -13.60
N LEU A 166 -0.36 -36.90 -13.00
CA LEU A 166 -0.68 -38.23 -13.46
C LEU A 166 -2.13 -38.47 -13.10
N GLU A 167 -3.02 -38.45 -14.10
CA GLU A 167 -4.42 -38.78 -13.87
C GLU A 167 -4.51 -40.20 -13.30
N PRO A 168 -5.06 -40.39 -12.08
CA PRO A 168 -5.22 -41.73 -11.53
C PRO A 168 -6.14 -42.54 -12.44
N ALA A 169 -5.79 -43.81 -12.66
CA ALA A 169 -6.64 -44.72 -13.42
C ALA A 169 -8.08 -44.68 -12.88
N LEU A 170 -9.07 -44.67 -13.79
CA LEU A 170 -10.48 -44.41 -13.49
C LEU A 170 -11.07 -45.29 -12.37
N GLY A 171 -10.49 -46.46 -12.08
CA GLY A 171 -10.88 -47.34 -10.98
C GLY A 171 -10.52 -46.88 -9.56
N GLN A 172 -9.69 -45.84 -9.40
CA GLN A 172 -9.27 -45.32 -8.08
C GLN A 172 -10.01 -44.06 -7.63
N LYS A 173 -10.87 -43.47 -8.47
CA LYS A 173 -11.72 -42.35 -8.05
C LYS A 173 -12.84 -42.90 -7.17
N ARG A 174 -12.63 -42.93 -5.84
CA ARG A 174 -13.70 -43.19 -4.87
C ARG A 174 -14.78 -42.12 -5.04
N ARG A 175 -15.92 -42.51 -5.62
CA ARG A 175 -17.14 -41.69 -5.58
C ARG A 175 -17.53 -41.55 -4.11
N ARG A 176 -17.70 -40.31 -3.63
CA ARG A 176 -18.34 -40.07 -2.34
C ARG A 176 -19.79 -40.54 -2.48
N LEU A 177 -20.16 -41.53 -1.66
CA LEU A 177 -21.53 -41.96 -1.46
C LEU A 177 -22.28 -40.89 -0.66
#